data_AF-A0AAV2TE95-F1
#
_entry.id   AF-A0AAV2TE95-F1
#
_cell.length_a   1.000
_cell.length_b   1.000
_cell.length_c   1.000
_cell.angle_alpha   90.00
_cell.angle_beta   90.00
_cell.angle_gamma   90.00
#
_symmetry.space_group_name_H-M   'P 1'
#
loop_
_entity.id
_entity.type
_entity.pdbx_description
1 polymer ?
#
loop_
_entity_poly.entity_id
_entity_poly.type
_entity_poly.pdbx_seq_one_letter_code
_entity_poly.pdbx_strand_id
1 'polypeptide(L)'
;MDKYPQNRRPFGVQDELEFGQSSSSEEELQKEDVPSKINNESNSADYAFMTHNAKFVLHGTRKNVIEENKGMESMKIVYLSKRIRELLACLNAEKSKSERLAQKISALESQLQESTSVVSGNFNSDEEKRQQIKATQEKLTKAESAISVLKNQNHMLLSELKTAKIILERETGEEIPNLNVWLRNIRSDASMEALEKNGIFPTWRGRQQQIFLLKDRVRLLESKLADRTGRSGPRGLRSNLTKSCEEISGATSLGLEDVCYSDTDRYNKRSAGSNETDELVKPRTCATQMQLQRENDTLKAELELFKNKFSNSRTIEKGVKQDLKEARQQVRWLVGKGKNDDELIKSLVERNSQMQSEAKDVGAKLTTLEASLRAKTDECTSLEMQRKAEVVKLQEIIAEKEDKIKELEKSLSAPRRDCEKDSVRREDKCNLRTRRSGSDDDRVHTPDSSGDKGNEGDLAKQLSIITIERDGLRKLIHSMEDRQQKLLDANQKLELTCTTMRHKLGDAAQPFTKTPRMCNNHAPSKATGAEQIKQENPQSVEFLCTKDFLQKTISNAGLTASASTLVSKRMQQLQSALSASRDEVQALESKTQKIATARKEDFTILAQIVKDIRDSVANEG
;
A
#
# COMPACT_ATOMS: atom_id res chain seq x y z
N MET A 1 -9.86 -3.91 -72.86
CA MET A 1 -8.39 -3.88 -72.95
C MET A 1 -7.96 -2.61 -72.25
N ASP A 2 -7.45 -2.73 -71.04
CA ASP A 2 -7.06 -1.58 -70.23
C ASP A 2 -6.08 -2.02 -69.14
N LYS A 3 -5.19 -1.09 -68.79
CA LYS A 3 -4.29 -1.02 -67.61
C LYS A 3 -2.86 -1.55 -67.75
N TYR A 4 -1.94 -0.60 -67.88
CA TYR A 4 -0.62 -0.64 -67.25
C TYR A 4 -0.73 -0.22 -65.77
N PRO A 5 0.10 -0.80 -64.88
CA PRO A 5 0.52 -0.09 -63.69
C PRO A 5 2.06 -0.05 -63.54
N GLN A 6 2.56 1.13 -63.15
CA GLN A 6 3.92 1.33 -62.66
C GLN A 6 4.01 1.13 -61.14
N ASN A 7 5.08 0.41 -60.76
CA ASN A 7 5.95 0.55 -59.59
C ASN A 7 5.40 1.08 -58.25
N ARG A 8 5.37 0.17 -57.26
CA ARG A 8 5.41 0.45 -55.82
C ARG A 8 6.84 0.74 -55.36
N ARG A 9 7.03 1.77 -54.52
CA ARG A 9 8.16 1.91 -53.59
C ARG A 9 7.79 1.35 -52.21
N PRO A 10 8.77 0.89 -51.40
CA PRO A 10 8.55 0.40 -50.06
C PRO A 10 8.67 1.51 -48.99
N PHE A 11 7.86 1.39 -47.95
CA PHE A 11 8.02 2.11 -46.68
C PHE A 11 9.10 1.43 -45.83
N GLY A 12 9.98 2.25 -45.26
CA GLY A 12 10.85 1.91 -44.15
C GLY A 12 10.81 3.03 -43.11
N VAL A 13 11.55 2.80 -42.01
CA VAL A 13 11.80 3.69 -40.86
C VAL A 13 10.73 3.53 -39.75
N GLN A 14 10.94 2.66 -38.75
CA GLN A 14 11.77 2.82 -37.52
C GLN A 14 11.47 4.11 -36.77
N ASP A 15 10.91 3.98 -35.57
CA ASP A 15 11.22 4.89 -34.47
C ASP A 15 11.20 4.13 -33.14
N GLU A 16 12.39 4.03 -32.57
CA GLU A 16 12.66 3.71 -31.18
C GLU A 16 12.19 4.88 -30.32
N LEU A 17 11.43 4.62 -29.25
CA LEU A 17 11.32 5.60 -28.16
C LEU A 17 11.38 4.92 -26.80
N GLU A 18 12.29 5.49 -26.02
CA GLU A 18 12.79 5.07 -24.73
C GLU A 18 11.80 5.28 -23.57
N PHE A 19 11.97 4.41 -22.59
CA PHE A 19 11.80 4.52 -21.14
C PHE A 19 11.10 5.76 -20.53
N GLY A 20 10.10 5.46 -19.69
CA GLY A 20 9.68 6.28 -18.57
C GLY A 20 9.37 5.41 -17.36
N GLN A 21 10.18 5.54 -16.32
CA GLN A 21 10.11 4.84 -15.02
C GLN A 21 8.87 5.27 -14.21
N SER A 22 8.26 4.35 -13.45
CA SER A 22 7.49 4.59 -12.21
C SER A 22 7.03 3.24 -11.65
N SER A 23 7.66 2.76 -10.57
CA SER A 23 7.28 2.92 -9.15
C SER A 23 6.27 1.84 -8.71
N SER A 24 6.85 0.78 -8.13
CA SER A 24 6.19 -0.36 -7.51
C SER A 24 5.52 0.04 -6.19
N SER A 25 4.31 -0.49 -5.97
CA SER A 25 3.68 -0.60 -4.66
C SER A 25 3.36 -2.08 -4.43
N GLU A 26 3.98 -2.62 -3.39
CA GLU A 26 3.81 -3.99 -2.88
C GLU A 26 2.40 -4.19 -2.34
N GLU A 27 1.73 -5.25 -2.76
CA GLU A 27 0.62 -5.83 -2.01
C GLU A 27 0.86 -7.33 -1.83
N GLU A 28 1.05 -7.66 -0.57
CA GLU A 28 1.11 -8.97 0.05
C GLU A 28 -0.22 -9.71 -0.14
N LEU A 29 -0.20 -10.93 -0.69
CA LEU A 29 -1.35 -11.81 -0.58
C LEU A 29 -0.95 -13.25 -0.23
N GLN A 30 -1.60 -13.71 0.82
CA GLN A 30 -1.39 -14.95 1.53
C GLN A 30 -1.94 -16.16 0.77
N LYS A 31 -1.19 -17.26 0.88
CA LYS A 31 -1.57 -18.69 0.95
C LYS A 31 -2.97 -19.10 0.49
N GLU A 32 -3.01 -20.01 -0.49
CA GLU A 32 -3.94 -21.14 -0.50
C GLU A 32 -3.21 -22.44 -0.86
N ASP A 33 -3.38 -23.44 0.01
CA ASP A 33 -3.04 -24.85 -0.18
C ASP A 33 -4.12 -25.53 -1.03
N VAL A 34 -3.76 -26.23 -2.12
CA VAL A 34 -4.46 -27.46 -2.56
C VAL A 34 -3.47 -28.40 -3.29
N PRO A 35 -3.48 -29.72 -3.00
CA PRO A 35 -2.53 -30.70 -3.54
C PRO A 35 -3.07 -31.42 -4.78
N SER A 36 -2.19 -31.96 -5.63
CA SER A 36 -2.48 -33.22 -6.35
C SER A 36 -1.25 -33.89 -6.95
N LYS A 37 -1.05 -35.13 -6.50
CA LYS A 37 -0.23 -36.18 -7.11
C LYS A 37 -0.63 -36.42 -8.56
N ILE A 38 0.34 -36.55 -9.46
CA ILE A 38 0.25 -37.45 -10.61
C ILE A 38 1.59 -38.17 -10.75
N ASN A 39 1.56 -39.48 -10.48
CA ASN A 39 2.57 -40.45 -10.86
C ASN A 39 2.71 -40.49 -12.38
N ASN A 40 3.93 -40.65 -12.87
CA ASN A 40 4.18 -41.55 -14.00
C ASN A 40 5.65 -41.97 -13.98
N GLU A 41 5.87 -43.12 -13.36
CA GLU A 41 6.97 -44.04 -13.67
C GLU A 41 6.83 -44.46 -15.14
N SER A 42 7.94 -44.39 -15.89
CA SER A 42 8.34 -45.32 -16.95
C SER A 42 9.33 -44.61 -17.88
N ASN A 43 10.61 -44.97 -17.77
CA ASN A 43 11.56 -45.19 -18.89
C ASN A 43 12.99 -45.23 -18.33
N SER A 44 13.34 -46.37 -17.72
CA SER A 44 14.67 -46.69 -17.18
C SER A 44 15.29 -47.91 -17.88
N ALA A 45 15.00 -48.14 -19.17
CA ALA A 45 15.40 -49.39 -19.83
C ALA A 45 16.13 -49.25 -21.19
N ASP A 46 16.44 -48.04 -21.67
CA ASP A 46 17.09 -47.88 -22.99
C ASP A 46 18.57 -47.44 -22.96
N TYR A 47 19.20 -47.36 -21.78
CA TYR A 47 20.59 -46.89 -21.65
C TYR A 47 21.65 -47.97 -21.37
N ALA A 48 21.33 -49.25 -21.59
CA ALA A 48 22.24 -50.36 -21.26
C ALA A 48 22.82 -51.13 -22.48
N PHE A 49 22.63 -50.68 -23.72
CA PHE A 49 23.11 -51.41 -24.91
C PHE A 49 24.26 -50.76 -25.70
N MET A 50 24.81 -49.62 -25.25
CA MET A 50 25.87 -48.90 -26.00
C MET A 50 27.24 -48.83 -25.30
N THR A 51 27.55 -49.74 -24.37
CA THR A 51 28.83 -49.74 -23.63
C THR A 51 29.75 -50.94 -23.92
N HIS A 52 29.56 -51.64 -25.04
CA HIS A 52 30.37 -52.84 -25.31
C HIS A 52 30.91 -53.00 -26.74
N ASN A 53 31.40 -51.93 -27.39
CA ASN A 53 32.11 -52.09 -28.67
C ASN A 53 33.20 -51.06 -29.02
N ALA A 54 33.88 -50.47 -28.03
CA ALA A 54 34.98 -49.52 -28.28
C ALA A 54 36.36 -50.07 -27.86
N LYS A 55 36.76 -51.22 -28.40
CA LYS A 55 38.12 -51.76 -28.18
C LYS A 55 38.82 -52.35 -29.41
N PHE A 56 38.40 -52.05 -30.63
CA PHE A 56 39.10 -52.51 -31.82
C PHE A 56 39.22 -51.43 -32.89
N VAL A 57 40.41 -51.35 -33.49
CA VAL A 57 40.80 -50.57 -34.68
C VAL A 57 41.20 -49.10 -34.46
N LEU A 58 42.38 -48.90 -33.87
CA LEU A 58 43.32 -47.91 -34.40
C LEU A 58 43.93 -48.51 -35.67
N HIS A 59 43.69 -47.89 -36.83
CA HIS A 59 44.54 -47.77 -38.04
C HIS A 59 43.62 -47.50 -39.26
N GLY A 60 43.41 -46.22 -39.59
CA GLY A 60 42.55 -45.81 -40.71
C GLY A 60 42.27 -44.31 -40.81
N THR A 61 43.25 -43.45 -40.51
CA THR A 61 43.07 -42.00 -40.45
C THR A 61 43.12 -41.34 -41.83
N ARG A 62 41.94 -41.14 -42.44
CA ARG A 62 41.51 -39.91 -43.16
C ARG A 62 40.22 -40.13 -43.98
N LYS A 63 39.92 -41.37 -44.39
CA LYS A 63 38.67 -41.66 -45.13
C LYS A 63 37.44 -41.81 -44.20
N ASN A 64 37.62 -42.35 -42.99
CA ASN A 64 36.51 -42.56 -42.05
C ASN A 64 35.97 -41.27 -41.41
N VAL A 65 36.80 -40.24 -41.20
CA VAL A 65 36.35 -38.95 -40.65
C VAL A 65 35.40 -38.23 -41.63
N ILE A 66 35.57 -38.45 -42.93
CA ILE A 66 34.67 -37.89 -43.95
C ILE A 66 33.34 -38.67 -43.99
N GLU A 67 33.36 -40.00 -43.77
CA GLU A 67 32.13 -40.79 -43.68
C GLU A 67 31.36 -40.59 -42.36
N GLU A 68 32.05 -40.44 -41.22
CA GLU A 68 31.42 -40.11 -39.93
C GLU A 68 30.80 -38.70 -39.93
N ASN A 69 31.47 -37.71 -40.54
CA ASN A 69 30.87 -36.39 -40.74
C ASN A 69 29.66 -36.45 -41.68
N LYS A 70 29.71 -37.23 -42.77
CA LYS A 70 28.53 -37.46 -43.64
C LYS A 70 27.40 -38.17 -42.89
N GLY A 71 27.72 -39.11 -41.99
CA GLY A 71 26.75 -39.79 -41.12
C GLY A 71 26.07 -38.83 -40.15
N MET A 72 26.84 -37.96 -39.49
CA MET A 72 26.31 -36.92 -38.60
C MET A 72 25.50 -35.86 -39.36
N GLU A 73 25.94 -35.45 -40.55
CA GLU A 73 25.19 -34.56 -41.44
C GLU A 73 23.86 -35.18 -41.88
N SER A 74 23.87 -36.46 -42.26
CA SER A 74 22.65 -37.20 -42.62
C SER A 74 21.70 -37.31 -41.43
N MET A 75 22.20 -37.62 -40.23
CA MET A 75 21.39 -37.68 -39.01
C MET A 75 20.80 -36.31 -38.64
N LYS A 76 21.56 -35.23 -38.82
CA LYS A 76 21.10 -33.85 -38.60
C LYS A 76 20.03 -33.45 -39.61
N ILE A 77 20.19 -33.80 -40.88
CA ILE A 77 19.18 -33.58 -41.93
C ILE A 77 17.89 -34.35 -41.61
N VAL A 78 17.98 -35.61 -41.22
CA VAL A 78 16.82 -36.42 -40.81
C VAL A 78 16.13 -35.82 -39.59
N TYR A 79 16.89 -35.41 -38.57
CA TYR A 79 16.34 -34.77 -37.37
C TYR A 79 15.64 -33.45 -37.69
N LEU A 80 16.27 -32.57 -38.46
CA LEU A 80 15.67 -31.31 -38.88
C LEU A 80 14.43 -31.56 -39.76
N SER A 81 14.46 -32.56 -40.64
CA SER A 81 13.32 -32.92 -41.48
C SER A 81 12.15 -33.50 -40.66
N LYS A 82 12.45 -34.26 -39.60
CA LYS A 82 11.44 -34.71 -38.62
C LYS A 82 10.85 -33.50 -37.87
N ARG A 83 11.71 -32.59 -37.41
CA ARG A 83 11.28 -31.40 -36.68
C ARG A 83 10.43 -30.46 -37.53
N ILE A 84 10.77 -30.28 -38.81
CA ILE A 84 9.98 -29.49 -39.76
C ILE A 84 8.58 -30.11 -39.95
N ARG A 85 8.49 -31.45 -40.09
CA ARG A 85 7.19 -32.14 -40.21
C ARG A 85 6.34 -31.97 -38.95
N GLU A 86 6.92 -32.08 -37.77
CA GLU A 86 6.22 -31.82 -36.50
C GLU A 86 5.71 -30.39 -36.41
N LEU A 87 6.55 -29.39 -36.73
CA LEU A 87 6.15 -27.98 -36.69
C LEU A 87 5.04 -27.67 -37.72
N LEU A 88 5.10 -28.26 -38.91
CA LEU A 88 4.03 -28.14 -39.92
C LEU A 88 2.73 -28.79 -39.45
N ALA A 89 2.79 -29.94 -38.78
CA ALA A 89 1.60 -30.59 -38.20
C ALA A 89 0.98 -29.71 -37.09
N CYS A 90 1.79 -29.14 -36.20
CA CYS A 90 1.32 -28.19 -35.18
C CYS A 90 0.71 -26.93 -35.81
N LEU A 91 1.36 -26.35 -36.83
CA LEU A 91 0.85 -25.18 -37.55
C LEU A 91 -0.51 -25.46 -38.20
N ASN A 92 -0.65 -26.62 -38.87
CA ASN A 92 -1.92 -27.00 -39.49
C ASN A 92 -3.01 -27.28 -38.46
N ALA A 93 -2.68 -27.94 -37.34
CA ALA A 93 -3.63 -28.14 -36.25
C ALA A 93 -4.13 -26.81 -35.68
N GLU A 94 -3.23 -25.84 -35.53
CA GLU A 94 -3.58 -24.50 -35.03
C GLU A 94 -4.40 -23.70 -36.05
N LYS A 95 -4.07 -23.79 -37.34
CA LYS A 95 -4.90 -23.22 -38.42
C LYS A 95 -6.32 -23.80 -38.41
N SER A 96 -6.47 -25.12 -38.30
CA SER A 96 -7.80 -25.74 -38.22
C SER A 96 -8.58 -25.33 -36.96
N LYS A 97 -7.92 -25.12 -35.82
CA LYS A 97 -8.59 -24.55 -34.63
C LYS A 97 -9.03 -23.11 -34.88
N SER A 98 -8.17 -22.30 -35.48
CA SER A 98 -8.48 -20.91 -35.84
C SER A 98 -9.66 -20.84 -36.80
N GLU A 99 -9.73 -21.70 -37.81
CA GLU A 99 -10.85 -21.79 -38.75
C GLU A 99 -12.15 -22.22 -38.05
N ARG A 100 -12.11 -23.20 -37.14
CA ARG A 100 -13.29 -23.59 -36.34
C ARG A 100 -13.78 -22.45 -35.46
N LEU A 101 -12.87 -21.69 -34.85
CA LEU A 101 -13.23 -20.51 -34.06
C LEU A 101 -13.81 -19.41 -34.94
N ALA A 102 -13.24 -19.16 -36.12
CA ALA A 102 -13.78 -18.20 -37.08
C ALA A 102 -15.18 -18.59 -37.57
N GLN A 103 -15.42 -19.86 -37.87
CA GLN A 103 -16.75 -20.38 -38.21
C GLN A 103 -17.74 -20.22 -37.06
N LYS A 104 -17.30 -20.49 -35.82
CA LYS A 104 -18.14 -20.29 -34.63
C LYS A 104 -18.49 -18.82 -34.41
N ILE A 105 -17.53 -17.91 -34.61
CA ILE A 105 -17.75 -16.46 -34.55
C ILE A 105 -18.77 -16.06 -35.62
N SER A 106 -18.58 -16.47 -36.87
CA SER A 106 -19.51 -16.17 -37.96
C SER A 106 -20.93 -16.72 -37.69
N ALA A 107 -21.06 -17.93 -37.15
CA ALA A 107 -22.35 -18.50 -36.78
C ALA A 107 -23.03 -17.71 -35.65
N LEU A 108 -22.26 -17.29 -34.62
CA LEU A 108 -22.77 -16.45 -33.54
C LEU A 108 -23.16 -15.05 -34.04
N GLU A 109 -22.41 -14.48 -34.98
CA GLU A 109 -22.75 -13.20 -35.62
C GLU A 109 -24.03 -13.31 -36.45
N SER A 110 -24.21 -14.40 -37.23
CA SER A 110 -25.45 -14.66 -37.97
C SER A 110 -26.64 -14.85 -37.02
N GLN A 111 -26.47 -15.61 -35.93
CA GLN A 111 -27.52 -15.77 -34.90
C GLN A 111 -27.88 -14.45 -34.23
N LEU A 112 -26.90 -13.56 -34.02
CA LEU A 112 -27.13 -12.25 -33.44
C LEU A 112 -27.87 -11.35 -34.43
N GLN A 113 -27.54 -11.38 -35.71
CA GLN A 113 -28.30 -10.66 -36.74
C GLN A 113 -29.73 -11.19 -36.90
N GLU A 114 -29.92 -12.50 -36.90
CA GLU A 114 -31.25 -13.13 -36.96
C GLU A 114 -32.06 -12.79 -35.71
N SER A 115 -31.47 -12.87 -34.52
CA SER A 115 -32.09 -12.44 -33.25
C SER A 115 -32.43 -10.95 -33.25
N THR A 116 -31.58 -10.11 -33.84
CA THR A 116 -31.85 -8.66 -33.97
C THR A 116 -33.01 -8.40 -34.94
N SER A 117 -33.17 -9.22 -35.98
CA SER A 117 -34.30 -9.12 -36.92
C SER A 117 -35.62 -9.63 -36.31
N VAL A 118 -35.57 -10.61 -35.40
CA VAL A 118 -36.75 -11.15 -34.68
C VAL A 118 -37.16 -10.25 -33.51
N VAL A 119 -36.24 -9.47 -32.93
CA VAL A 119 -36.52 -8.53 -31.81
C VAL A 119 -37.28 -7.27 -32.25
N SER A 120 -37.57 -7.07 -33.54
CA SER A 120 -38.51 -6.05 -34.00
C SER A 120 -39.99 -6.41 -33.79
N GLY A 121 -40.30 -7.58 -33.22
CA GLY A 121 -41.67 -7.98 -32.92
C GLY A 121 -41.76 -9.01 -31.81
N ASN A 122 -41.63 -8.57 -30.55
CA ASN A 122 -42.51 -8.97 -29.44
C ASN A 122 -41.89 -8.60 -28.08
N PHE A 123 -42.72 -7.97 -27.25
CA PHE A 123 -42.46 -7.58 -25.87
C PHE A 123 -42.23 -8.80 -24.96
N ASN A 124 -41.13 -8.80 -24.19
CA ASN A 124 -41.09 -8.87 -22.71
C ASN A 124 -39.67 -9.17 -22.18
N SER A 125 -39.28 -8.45 -21.12
CA SER A 125 -38.00 -8.47 -20.38
C SER A 125 -36.82 -7.67 -20.95
N ASP A 126 -37.02 -6.36 -21.13
CA ASP A 126 -35.94 -5.39 -21.38
C ASP A 126 -34.97 -5.24 -20.19
N GLU A 127 -35.42 -5.60 -18.99
CA GLU A 127 -34.62 -5.47 -17.76
C GLU A 127 -33.53 -6.56 -17.67
N GLU A 128 -33.82 -7.81 -18.05
CA GLU A 128 -32.83 -8.89 -18.05
C GLU A 128 -31.76 -8.68 -19.12
N LYS A 129 -32.13 -8.17 -20.31
CA LYS A 129 -31.17 -7.81 -21.36
C LYS A 129 -30.26 -6.67 -20.91
N ARG A 130 -30.81 -5.65 -20.23
CA ARG A 130 -30.02 -4.55 -19.65
C ARG A 130 -29.09 -5.04 -18.54
N GLN A 131 -29.53 -5.97 -17.69
CA GLN A 131 -28.69 -6.57 -16.66
C GLN A 131 -27.59 -7.46 -17.25
N GLN A 132 -27.88 -8.24 -18.29
CA GLN A 132 -26.87 -9.04 -18.99
C GLN A 132 -25.83 -8.16 -19.71
N ILE A 133 -26.26 -7.08 -20.37
CA ILE A 133 -25.36 -6.11 -21.01
C ILE A 133 -24.48 -5.41 -19.96
N LYS A 134 -25.03 -5.04 -18.80
CA LYS A 134 -24.24 -4.48 -17.70
C LYS A 134 -23.24 -5.50 -17.15
N ALA A 135 -23.65 -6.75 -16.94
CA ALA A 135 -22.78 -7.80 -16.44
C ALA A 135 -21.65 -8.16 -17.42
N THR A 136 -21.90 -8.13 -18.74
CA THR A 136 -20.85 -8.33 -19.74
C THR A 136 -19.93 -7.12 -19.84
N GLN A 137 -20.47 -5.90 -19.70
CA GLN A 137 -19.67 -4.67 -19.65
C GLN A 137 -18.75 -4.65 -18.43
N GLU A 138 -19.23 -5.06 -17.25
CA GLU A 138 -18.41 -5.18 -16.03
C GLU A 138 -17.34 -6.27 -16.16
N LYS A 139 -17.65 -7.39 -16.80
CA LYS A 139 -16.65 -8.43 -17.10
C LYS A 139 -15.59 -7.93 -18.09
N LEU A 140 -16.00 -7.14 -19.08
CA LEU A 140 -15.09 -6.52 -20.04
C LEU A 140 -14.16 -5.52 -19.35
N THR A 141 -14.69 -4.60 -18.54
CA THR A 141 -13.86 -3.62 -17.81
C THR A 141 -12.92 -4.31 -16.81
N LYS A 142 -13.35 -5.41 -16.17
CA LYS A 142 -12.49 -6.24 -15.33
C LYS A 142 -11.39 -6.96 -16.12
N ALA A 143 -11.68 -7.44 -17.33
CA ALA A 143 -10.68 -8.05 -18.19
C ALA A 143 -9.68 -7.01 -18.72
N GLU A 144 -10.14 -5.81 -19.09
CA GLU A 144 -9.31 -4.69 -19.53
C GLU A 144 -8.37 -4.23 -18.42
N SER A 145 -8.86 -4.13 -17.18
CA SER A 145 -8.03 -3.80 -16.03
C SER A 145 -6.99 -4.91 -15.75
N ALA A 146 -7.36 -6.19 -15.85
CA ALA A 146 -6.42 -7.30 -15.71
C ALA A 146 -5.34 -7.32 -16.81
N ILE A 147 -5.69 -7.02 -18.06
CA ILE A 147 -4.74 -6.88 -19.17
C ILE A 147 -3.78 -5.71 -18.90
N SER A 148 -4.29 -4.59 -18.37
CA SER A 148 -3.46 -3.45 -17.98
C SER A 148 -2.43 -3.84 -16.90
N VAL A 149 -2.86 -4.58 -15.87
CA VAL A 149 -1.97 -5.10 -14.81
C VAL A 149 -0.91 -6.04 -15.39
N LEU A 150 -1.28 -7.00 -16.24
CA LEU A 150 -0.34 -7.93 -16.86
C LEU A 150 0.68 -7.23 -17.76
N LYS A 151 0.27 -6.19 -18.49
CA LYS A 151 1.19 -5.36 -19.28
C LYS A 151 2.19 -4.63 -18.39
N ASN A 152 1.71 -4.05 -17.28
CA ASN A 152 2.58 -3.38 -16.31
C ASN A 152 3.58 -4.36 -15.66
N GLN A 153 3.13 -5.54 -15.27
CA GLN A 153 4.00 -6.61 -14.73
C GLN A 153 5.06 -7.05 -15.74
N ASN A 154 4.69 -7.23 -17.01
CA ASN A 154 5.65 -7.60 -18.06
C ASN A 154 6.72 -6.51 -18.25
N HIS A 155 6.33 -5.23 -18.18
CA HIS A 155 7.27 -4.11 -18.23
C HIS A 155 8.19 -4.06 -17.01
N MET A 156 7.69 -4.32 -15.80
CA MET A 156 8.52 -4.41 -14.58
C MET A 156 9.53 -5.55 -14.70
N LEU A 157 9.09 -6.75 -15.05
CA LEU A 157 9.97 -7.92 -15.23
C LEU A 157 11.04 -7.67 -16.29
N LEU A 158 10.71 -6.98 -17.39
CA LEU A 158 11.68 -6.62 -18.41
C LEU A 158 12.72 -5.62 -17.89
N SER A 159 12.31 -4.65 -17.07
CA SER A 159 13.21 -3.68 -16.44
C SER A 159 14.14 -4.34 -15.41
N GLU A 160 13.59 -5.24 -14.58
CA GLU A 160 14.37 -6.04 -13.63
C GLU A 160 15.37 -6.93 -14.36
N LEU A 161 14.97 -7.58 -15.45
CA LEU A 161 15.86 -8.40 -16.29
C LEU A 161 17.01 -7.57 -16.87
N LYS A 162 16.75 -6.34 -17.33
CA LYS A 162 17.79 -5.41 -17.80
C LYS A 162 18.74 -5.01 -16.68
N THR A 163 18.21 -4.72 -15.50
CA THR A 163 19.01 -4.37 -14.31
C THR A 163 19.89 -5.53 -13.88
N ALA A 164 19.33 -6.74 -13.81
CA ALA A 164 20.06 -7.96 -13.53
C ALA A 164 21.16 -8.21 -14.57
N LYS A 165 20.89 -8.01 -15.86
CA LYS A 165 21.90 -8.08 -16.93
C LYS A 165 23.06 -7.11 -16.66
N ILE A 166 22.78 -5.83 -16.37
CA ILE A 166 23.82 -4.83 -16.09
C ILE A 166 24.65 -5.21 -14.86
N ILE A 167 24.00 -5.70 -13.80
CA ILE A 167 24.70 -6.19 -12.61
C ILE A 167 25.60 -7.37 -12.96
N LEU A 168 25.09 -8.36 -13.71
CA LEU A 168 25.88 -9.49 -14.16
C LEU A 168 27.08 -9.06 -15.00
N GLU A 169 26.90 -8.13 -15.96
CA GLU A 169 28.01 -7.58 -16.77
C GLU A 169 29.07 -6.89 -15.92
N ARG A 170 28.66 -6.17 -14.86
CA ARG A 170 29.58 -5.53 -13.91
C ARG A 170 30.33 -6.55 -13.04
N GLU A 171 29.64 -7.59 -12.59
CA GLU A 171 30.20 -8.64 -11.74
C GLU A 171 31.08 -9.61 -12.52
N THR A 172 30.80 -9.87 -13.79
CA THR A 172 31.59 -10.76 -14.66
C THR A 172 32.70 -9.99 -15.38
N GLY A 173 32.51 -8.69 -15.61
CA GLY A 173 33.40 -7.88 -16.46
C GLY A 173 33.28 -8.21 -17.95
N GLU A 174 32.27 -8.99 -18.34
CA GLU A 174 31.97 -9.38 -19.72
C GLU A 174 30.68 -8.70 -20.17
N GLU A 175 30.66 -8.18 -21.40
CA GLU A 175 29.43 -7.69 -22.01
C GLU A 175 28.54 -8.88 -22.41
N ILE A 176 27.26 -8.87 -22.00
CA ILE A 176 26.31 -9.97 -22.21
C ILE A 176 25.33 -9.55 -23.30
N PRO A 177 25.62 -9.78 -24.60
CA PRO A 177 24.73 -9.33 -25.68
C PRO A 177 23.35 -9.99 -25.62
N ASN A 178 23.28 -11.26 -25.17
CA ASN A 178 22.01 -11.98 -24.99
C ASN A 178 22.08 -12.91 -23.77
N LEU A 179 21.22 -12.63 -22.78
CA LEU A 179 21.19 -13.39 -21.52
C LEU A 179 20.84 -14.87 -21.72
N ASN A 180 19.95 -15.22 -22.64
CA ASN A 180 19.57 -16.61 -22.88
C ASN A 180 20.69 -17.42 -23.54
N VAL A 181 21.48 -16.80 -24.42
CA VAL A 181 22.66 -17.44 -25.02
C VAL A 181 23.75 -17.59 -23.98
N TRP A 182 23.98 -16.56 -23.17
CA TRP A 182 24.97 -16.56 -22.12
C TRP A 182 24.67 -17.60 -21.02
N LEU A 183 23.42 -17.67 -20.54
CA LEU A 183 22.98 -18.71 -19.59
C LEU A 183 23.09 -20.12 -20.17
N ARG A 184 22.84 -20.29 -21.48
CA ARG A 184 22.99 -21.59 -22.15
C ARG A 184 24.45 -22.01 -22.21
N ASN A 185 25.36 -21.09 -22.54
CA ASN A 185 26.80 -21.36 -22.57
C ASN A 185 27.32 -21.78 -21.19
N ILE A 186 26.78 -21.19 -20.11
CA ILE A 186 27.10 -21.60 -18.73
C ILE A 186 26.51 -23.00 -18.42
N ARG A 187 25.29 -23.27 -18.87
CA ARG A 187 24.59 -24.54 -18.59
C ARG A 187 25.14 -25.73 -19.38
N SER A 188 25.88 -25.48 -20.46
CA SER A 188 26.45 -26.53 -21.32
C SER A 188 27.65 -27.29 -20.72
N ASP A 189 28.19 -26.87 -19.56
CA ASP A 189 29.34 -27.52 -18.91
C ASP A 189 28.98 -28.23 -17.59
N ALA A 190 27.85 -28.96 -17.57
CA ALA A 190 27.48 -29.83 -16.45
C ALA A 190 27.88 -31.31 -16.65
N SER A 191 28.99 -31.57 -17.34
CA SER A 191 29.67 -32.88 -17.29
C SER A 191 31.10 -32.68 -16.81
N MET A 192 31.34 -33.17 -15.59
CA MET A 192 32.62 -33.14 -14.87
C MET A 192 33.74 -33.93 -15.60
N GLU A 193 33.43 -34.66 -16.67
CA GLU A 193 34.39 -35.48 -17.44
C GLU A 193 35.19 -34.72 -18.50
N ALA A 194 34.78 -33.52 -18.93
CA ALA A 194 35.50 -32.77 -19.96
C ALA A 194 36.69 -31.95 -19.41
N LEU A 195 36.88 -31.93 -18.08
CA LEU A 195 37.82 -31.03 -17.40
C LEU A 195 39.30 -31.42 -17.55
N GLU A 196 39.62 -32.65 -17.94
CA GLU A 196 41.01 -33.15 -17.90
C GLU A 196 41.79 -33.02 -19.22
N LYS A 197 41.15 -32.83 -20.38
CA LYS A 197 41.85 -32.92 -21.68
C LYS A 197 42.14 -31.59 -22.39
N ASN A 198 41.39 -30.52 -22.15
CA ASN A 198 41.55 -29.29 -22.94
C ASN A 198 41.91 -28.03 -22.15
N GLY A 199 42.02 -28.07 -20.82
CA GLY A 199 42.54 -26.94 -20.02
C GLY A 199 41.76 -25.61 -20.15
N ILE A 200 40.60 -25.61 -20.80
CA ILE A 200 39.73 -24.45 -20.93
C ILE A 200 38.66 -24.60 -19.85
N PHE A 201 38.87 -23.87 -18.76
CA PHE A 201 37.92 -23.75 -17.66
C PHE A 201 36.62 -23.07 -18.15
N PRO A 202 35.44 -23.45 -17.62
CA PRO A 202 34.21 -22.70 -17.85
C PRO A 202 34.46 -21.23 -17.52
N THR A 203 34.09 -20.35 -18.44
CA THR A 203 34.38 -18.91 -18.48
C THR A 203 33.54 -18.14 -17.47
N TRP A 204 33.56 -18.57 -16.21
CA TRP A 204 32.98 -17.81 -15.10
C TRP A 204 34.10 -17.54 -14.10
N ARG A 205 34.80 -16.44 -14.30
CA ARG A 205 35.70 -15.86 -13.30
C ARG A 205 35.11 -14.52 -12.91
N GLY A 206 34.48 -14.46 -11.74
CA GLY A 206 33.96 -13.20 -11.21
C GLY A 206 35.05 -12.12 -11.17
N ARG A 207 34.66 -10.85 -11.26
CA ARG A 207 35.58 -9.70 -11.33
C ARG A 207 36.64 -9.75 -10.23
N GLN A 208 36.27 -10.19 -9.02
CA GLN A 208 37.18 -10.36 -7.91
C GLN A 208 38.27 -11.41 -8.18
N GLN A 209 37.94 -12.53 -8.84
CA GLN A 209 38.90 -13.56 -9.22
C GLN A 209 39.81 -13.08 -10.36
N GLN A 210 39.28 -12.32 -11.33
CA GLN A 210 40.09 -11.68 -12.37
C GLN A 210 41.09 -10.69 -11.77
N ILE A 211 40.64 -9.84 -10.83
CA ILE A 211 41.50 -8.90 -10.11
C ILE A 211 42.57 -9.65 -9.32
N PHE A 212 42.22 -10.72 -8.61
CA PHE A 212 43.17 -11.52 -7.86
C PHE A 212 44.25 -12.13 -8.76
N LEU A 213 43.88 -12.72 -9.89
CA LEU A 213 44.82 -13.29 -10.85
C LEU A 213 45.71 -12.24 -11.52
N LEU A 214 45.14 -11.07 -11.85
CA LEU A 214 45.92 -9.95 -12.36
C LEU A 214 46.92 -9.45 -11.32
N LYS A 215 46.51 -9.32 -10.05
CA LYS A 215 47.40 -8.95 -8.95
C LYS A 215 48.53 -9.96 -8.77
N ASP A 216 48.22 -11.26 -8.82
CA ASP A 216 49.23 -12.31 -8.66
C ASP A 216 50.18 -12.37 -9.87
N ARG A 217 49.65 -12.13 -11.07
CA ARG A 217 50.47 -12.00 -12.30
C ARG A 217 51.36 -10.77 -12.26
N VAL A 218 50.86 -9.63 -11.79
CA VAL A 218 51.65 -8.40 -11.59
C VAL A 218 52.76 -8.67 -10.59
N ARG A 219 52.47 -9.28 -9.44
CA ARG A 219 53.49 -9.66 -8.45
C ARG A 219 54.56 -10.60 -9.03
N LEU A 220 54.16 -11.55 -9.87
CA LEU A 220 55.11 -12.44 -10.56
C LEU A 220 55.98 -11.69 -11.56
N LEU A 221 55.41 -10.73 -12.30
CA LEU A 221 56.15 -9.89 -13.24
C LEU A 221 57.08 -8.92 -12.52
N GLU A 222 56.66 -8.35 -11.41
CA GLU A 222 57.48 -7.54 -10.50
C GLU A 222 58.65 -8.35 -9.96
N SER A 223 58.42 -9.59 -9.50
CA SER A 223 59.51 -10.50 -9.09
C SER A 223 60.47 -10.79 -10.24
N LYS A 224 59.96 -11.08 -11.46
CA LYS A 224 60.81 -11.32 -12.63
C LYS A 224 61.61 -10.09 -13.06
N LEU A 225 61.08 -8.89 -12.85
CA LEU A 225 61.80 -7.64 -13.08
C LEU A 225 62.85 -7.41 -12.00
N ALA A 226 62.54 -7.66 -10.72
CA ALA A 226 63.51 -7.61 -9.64
C ALA A 226 64.67 -8.60 -9.86
N ASP A 227 64.38 -9.81 -10.35
CA ASP A 227 65.38 -10.83 -10.69
C ASP A 227 66.22 -10.43 -11.91
N ARG A 228 65.64 -9.71 -12.88
CA ARG A 228 66.35 -9.16 -14.05
C ARG A 228 67.23 -7.97 -13.68
N THR A 229 66.77 -7.13 -12.76
CA THR A 229 67.53 -5.99 -12.23
C THR A 229 68.63 -6.47 -11.26
N GLY A 230 68.43 -7.60 -10.58
CA GLY A 230 69.39 -8.21 -9.66
C GLY A 230 70.61 -8.90 -10.30
N ARG A 231 70.70 -8.95 -11.63
CA ARG A 231 71.85 -9.54 -12.36
C ARG A 231 72.78 -8.54 -13.05
N SER A 232 72.60 -7.25 -12.80
CA SER A 232 73.61 -6.23 -13.10
C SER A 232 74.29 -5.81 -11.80
N GLY A 233 75.59 -6.10 -11.69
CA GLY A 233 76.43 -5.78 -10.54
C GLY A 233 76.58 -4.28 -10.20
N PRO A 234 77.39 -3.98 -9.18
CA PRO A 234 77.10 -2.99 -8.13
C PRO A 234 77.72 -1.60 -8.37
N ARG A 235 76.97 -0.56 -7.96
CA ARG A 235 77.49 0.74 -7.49
C ARG A 235 76.30 1.55 -6.97
N GLY A 236 76.21 1.78 -5.66
CA GLY A 236 76.33 3.13 -5.07
C GLY A 236 75.20 4.04 -5.56
N LEU A 237 74.14 4.29 -4.79
CA LEU A 237 74.19 5.14 -3.62
C LEU A 237 73.19 4.69 -2.56
N ARG A 238 73.74 4.42 -1.38
CA ARG A 238 73.04 4.49 -0.11
C ARG A 238 73.01 5.97 0.28
N SER A 239 71.86 6.63 0.25
CA SER A 239 71.67 7.86 1.03
C SER A 239 70.32 7.81 1.73
N ASN A 240 70.42 7.64 3.05
CA ASN A 240 69.35 7.87 4.00
C ASN A 240 68.84 9.30 3.85
N LEU A 241 67.56 9.50 3.51
CA LEU A 241 66.83 10.67 3.98
C LEU A 241 65.39 10.25 4.32
N THR A 242 65.17 10.14 5.64
CA THR A 242 64.03 10.69 6.38
C THR A 242 62.62 10.34 5.91
N LYS A 243 62.02 9.43 6.70
CA LYS A 243 60.64 9.49 7.21
C LYS A 243 60.06 10.92 7.18
N SER A 244 59.06 11.16 6.34
CA SER A 244 57.84 11.93 6.63
C SER A 244 57.02 12.09 5.35
N CYS A 245 55.92 11.34 5.23
CA CYS A 245 54.63 11.80 4.69
C CYS A 245 53.72 10.58 4.53
N GLU A 246 52.92 10.32 5.56
CA GLU A 246 51.57 9.81 5.36
C GLU A 246 50.76 10.84 4.57
N GLU A 247 49.86 10.32 3.72
CA GLU A 247 48.80 11.05 3.01
C GLU A 247 49.27 12.09 1.98
N ILE A 248 49.19 11.74 0.69
CA ILE A 248 48.49 12.49 -0.38
C ILE A 248 48.58 11.67 -1.68
N SER A 249 47.40 11.27 -2.17
CA SER A 249 46.99 11.02 -3.55
C SER A 249 48.04 10.65 -4.61
N GLY A 250 47.92 9.41 -5.11
CA GLY A 250 48.53 8.96 -6.36
C GLY A 250 47.95 9.71 -7.57
N ALA A 251 48.71 10.66 -8.08
CA ALA A 251 48.61 11.17 -9.43
C ALA A 251 49.97 10.98 -10.12
N THR A 252 49.93 10.41 -11.32
CA THR A 252 51.03 10.23 -12.25
C THR A 252 51.87 11.50 -12.43
N SER A 253 53.06 11.53 -11.85
CA SER A 253 54.16 12.41 -12.24
C SER A 253 55.16 11.53 -12.99
N LEU A 254 55.07 11.52 -14.32
CA LEU A 254 56.15 11.01 -15.15
C LEU A 254 57.24 12.09 -15.17
N GLY A 255 58.40 11.74 -14.64
CA GLY A 255 59.61 12.54 -14.67
C GLY A 255 60.02 12.84 -16.10
N LEU A 256 59.82 14.09 -16.49
CA LEU A 256 60.53 14.71 -17.61
C LEU A 256 61.79 15.32 -17.00
N GLU A 257 62.85 14.53 -16.93
CA GLU A 257 64.15 15.01 -16.48
C GLU A 257 64.89 15.64 -17.66
N ASP A 258 65.30 16.88 -17.40
CA ASP A 258 65.86 17.90 -18.26
C ASP A 258 67.24 17.46 -18.77
N VAL A 259 67.35 17.09 -20.06
CA VAL A 259 68.65 16.87 -20.69
C VAL A 259 69.21 18.23 -21.08
N CYS A 260 70.06 18.75 -20.20
CA CYS A 260 70.88 19.93 -20.41
C CYS A 260 71.65 19.86 -21.74
N TYR A 261 71.49 20.92 -22.55
CA TYR A 261 72.43 21.32 -23.58
C TYR A 261 73.83 21.47 -22.96
N SER A 262 74.78 20.61 -23.34
CA SER A 262 76.20 20.89 -23.16
C SER A 262 76.82 21.21 -24.52
N ASP A 263 76.99 22.51 -24.69
CA ASP A 263 77.92 23.20 -25.56
C ASP A 263 79.30 22.51 -25.61
N THR A 264 79.71 22.03 -26.78
CA THR A 264 81.11 21.68 -27.05
C THR A 264 81.53 22.22 -28.41
N ASP A 265 81.76 23.53 -28.41
CA ASP A 265 82.61 24.20 -29.36
C ASP A 265 84.09 23.95 -28.97
N ARG A 266 84.82 23.16 -29.75
CA ARG A 266 86.20 23.42 -30.23
C ARG A 266 86.97 22.20 -30.77
N TYR A 267 87.43 22.38 -32.01
CA TYR A 267 88.67 21.89 -32.62
C TYR A 267 88.79 20.40 -33.01
N ASN A 268 88.69 20.09 -34.31
CA ASN A 268 89.92 19.84 -35.08
C ASN A 268 89.76 19.98 -36.59
N LYS A 269 90.76 20.62 -37.19
CA LYS A 269 90.92 20.98 -38.59
C LYS A 269 91.98 20.04 -39.16
N ARG A 270 91.66 19.25 -40.20
CA ARG A 270 92.53 18.73 -41.29
C ARG A 270 91.98 17.41 -41.83
N SER A 271 91.39 17.45 -43.01
CA SER A 271 92.10 17.00 -44.22
C SER A 271 91.25 17.35 -45.44
N ALA A 272 91.78 18.26 -46.26
CA ALA A 272 91.40 18.38 -47.64
C ALA A 272 91.88 17.14 -48.39
N GLY A 273 91.02 16.56 -49.21
CA GLY A 273 91.43 15.56 -50.17
C GLY A 273 90.35 14.53 -50.47
N SER A 274 89.84 14.63 -51.69
CA SER A 274 89.32 13.53 -52.50
C SER A 274 87.80 13.24 -52.45
N ASN A 275 87.18 13.62 -53.57
CA ASN A 275 86.26 12.81 -54.39
C ASN A 275 84.74 13.00 -54.18
N GLU A 276 84.16 13.79 -55.09
CA GLU A 276 83.04 13.38 -55.94
C GLU A 276 81.97 12.47 -55.34
N THR A 277 81.07 12.99 -54.50
CA THR A 277 79.71 12.42 -54.32
C THR A 277 78.69 13.49 -53.86
N ASP A 278 78.64 14.67 -54.47
CA ASP A 278 77.75 15.78 -54.00
C ASP A 278 76.51 16.07 -54.89
N GLU A 279 76.13 15.13 -55.77
CA GLU A 279 74.86 15.19 -56.51
C GLU A 279 73.87 14.06 -56.19
N LEU A 280 74.25 13.02 -55.43
CA LEU A 280 73.35 11.89 -55.10
C LEU A 280 72.89 11.80 -53.64
N VAL A 281 73.43 12.63 -52.74
CA VAL A 281 73.10 12.60 -51.29
C VAL A 281 72.03 13.62 -50.90
N LYS A 282 71.91 14.75 -51.62
CA LYS A 282 70.87 15.78 -51.42
C LYS A 282 69.41 15.29 -51.55
N PRO A 283 69.03 14.39 -52.49
CA PRO A 283 67.65 13.90 -52.56
C PRO A 283 67.31 12.89 -51.43
N ARG A 284 68.30 12.15 -50.90
CA ARG A 284 68.09 11.19 -49.81
C ARG A 284 67.91 11.87 -48.45
N THR A 285 68.68 12.92 -48.15
CA THR A 285 68.54 13.71 -46.93
C THR A 285 67.27 14.56 -46.91
N CYS A 286 66.85 15.08 -48.07
CA CYS A 286 65.58 15.80 -48.22
C CYS A 286 64.37 14.87 -47.99
N ALA A 287 64.39 13.64 -48.53
CA ALA A 287 63.30 12.68 -48.33
C ALA A 287 63.12 12.25 -46.86
N THR A 288 64.21 12.00 -46.14
CA THR A 288 64.17 11.68 -44.70
C THR A 288 63.72 12.88 -43.86
N GLN A 289 64.12 14.10 -44.23
CA GLN A 289 63.70 15.31 -43.55
C GLN A 289 62.20 15.57 -43.74
N MET A 290 61.67 15.40 -44.96
CA MET A 290 60.23 15.48 -45.21
C MET A 290 59.44 14.40 -44.45
N GLN A 291 59.98 13.18 -44.35
CA GLN A 291 59.36 12.09 -43.60
C GLN A 291 59.27 12.41 -42.10
N LEU A 292 60.38 12.85 -41.49
CA LEU A 292 60.41 13.28 -40.10
C LEU A 292 59.50 14.48 -39.83
N GLN A 293 59.35 15.39 -40.79
CA GLN A 293 58.44 16.53 -40.67
C GLN A 293 56.97 16.09 -40.69
N ARG A 294 56.60 15.15 -41.57
CA ARG A 294 55.26 14.54 -41.56
C ARG A 294 54.98 13.78 -40.25
N GLU A 295 55.97 13.04 -39.73
CA GLU A 295 55.87 12.35 -38.45
C GLU A 295 55.72 13.36 -37.29
N ASN A 296 56.43 14.48 -37.33
CA ASN A 296 56.29 15.54 -36.34
C ASN A 296 54.89 16.19 -36.38
N ASP A 297 54.37 16.46 -37.57
CA ASP A 297 53.04 17.06 -37.75
C ASP A 297 51.92 16.10 -37.34
N THR A 298 52.06 14.80 -37.64
CA THR A 298 51.11 13.77 -37.18
C THR A 298 51.15 13.60 -35.67
N LEU A 299 52.34 13.54 -35.05
CA LEU A 299 52.47 13.49 -33.58
C LEU A 299 51.91 14.73 -32.90
N LYS A 300 52.08 15.92 -33.48
CA LYS A 300 51.44 17.16 -32.98
C LYS A 300 49.92 17.09 -33.06
N ALA A 301 49.36 16.58 -34.16
CA ALA A 301 47.93 16.40 -34.30
C ALA A 301 47.37 15.39 -33.29
N GLU A 302 48.06 14.26 -33.08
CA GLU A 302 47.70 13.26 -32.07
C GLU A 302 47.74 13.84 -30.64
N LEU A 303 48.76 14.63 -30.32
CA LEU A 303 48.90 15.30 -29.02
C LEU A 303 47.73 16.24 -28.76
N GLU A 304 47.32 17.05 -29.74
CA GLU A 304 46.14 17.91 -29.61
C GLU A 304 44.84 17.11 -29.47
N LEU A 305 44.69 15.99 -30.18
CA LEU A 305 43.56 15.08 -29.98
C LEU A 305 43.53 14.49 -28.55
N PHE A 306 44.68 14.10 -28.00
CA PHE A 306 44.76 13.60 -26.62
C PHE A 306 44.46 14.68 -25.58
N LYS A 307 44.91 15.93 -25.80
CA LYS A 307 44.53 17.06 -24.94
C LYS A 307 43.02 17.29 -24.94
N ASN A 308 42.38 17.24 -26.11
CA ASN A 308 40.93 17.39 -26.24
C ASN A 308 40.16 16.24 -25.58
N LYS A 309 40.64 15.00 -25.73
CA LYS A 309 40.05 13.84 -25.02
C LYS A 309 40.20 13.97 -23.50
N PHE A 310 41.34 14.45 -23.01
CA PHE A 310 41.59 14.66 -21.60
C PHE A 310 40.73 15.79 -21.02
N SER A 311 40.59 16.92 -21.72
CA SER A 311 39.71 18.01 -21.29
C SER A 311 38.23 17.58 -21.27
N ASN A 312 37.78 16.83 -22.28
CA ASN A 312 36.43 16.24 -22.31
C ASN A 312 36.21 15.21 -21.19
N SER A 313 37.19 14.35 -20.93
CA SER A 313 37.10 13.40 -19.81
C SER A 313 37.00 14.13 -18.48
N ARG A 314 37.72 15.26 -18.31
CA ARG A 314 37.68 16.09 -17.12
C ARG A 314 36.34 16.82 -16.93
N THR A 315 35.66 17.23 -18.00
CA THR A 315 34.31 17.83 -17.90
C THR A 315 33.27 16.77 -17.56
N ILE A 316 33.35 15.58 -18.15
CA ILE A 316 32.51 14.43 -17.81
C ILE A 316 32.70 14.05 -16.34
N GLU A 317 33.95 13.97 -15.86
CA GLU A 317 34.25 13.66 -14.46
C GLU A 317 33.62 14.68 -13.49
N LYS A 318 33.66 15.98 -13.84
CA LYS A 318 32.99 17.03 -13.06
C LYS A 318 31.47 16.86 -13.05
N GLY A 319 30.86 16.53 -14.19
CA GLY A 319 29.43 16.24 -14.29
C GLY A 319 29.03 15.08 -13.40
N VAL A 320 29.72 13.94 -13.53
CA VAL A 320 29.47 12.74 -12.71
C VAL A 320 29.65 13.02 -11.20
N LYS A 321 30.63 13.84 -10.81
CA LYS A 321 30.81 14.25 -9.41
C LYS A 321 29.64 15.09 -8.89
N GLN A 322 29.08 15.95 -9.74
CA GLN A 322 27.90 16.74 -9.40
C GLN A 322 26.66 15.86 -9.30
N ASP A 323 26.44 14.96 -10.26
CA ASP A 323 25.32 13.99 -10.23
C ASP A 323 25.38 13.10 -8.98
N LEU A 324 26.58 12.63 -8.60
CA LEU A 324 26.79 11.86 -7.38
C LEU A 324 26.42 12.69 -6.12
N LYS A 325 26.71 13.98 -6.12
CA LYS A 325 26.36 14.88 -5.00
C LYS A 325 24.84 15.07 -4.91
N GLU A 326 24.17 15.25 -6.03
CA GLU A 326 22.71 15.38 -6.12
C GLU A 326 22.01 14.08 -5.71
N ALA A 327 22.45 12.93 -6.21
CA ALA A 327 21.94 11.63 -5.78
C ALA A 327 22.11 11.41 -4.27
N ARG A 328 23.26 11.78 -3.70
CA ARG A 328 23.48 11.72 -2.23
C ARG A 328 22.56 12.67 -1.44
N GLN A 329 22.15 13.81 -2.02
CA GLN A 329 21.19 14.71 -1.38
C GLN A 329 19.78 14.11 -1.44
N GLN A 330 19.39 13.53 -2.59
CA GLN A 330 18.10 12.84 -2.74
C GLN A 330 17.98 11.65 -1.78
N VAL A 331 19.01 10.81 -1.66
CA VAL A 331 19.04 9.69 -0.70
C VAL A 331 18.90 10.21 0.74
N ARG A 332 19.60 11.30 1.11
CA ARG A 332 19.44 11.90 2.45
C ARG A 332 18.03 12.42 2.70
N TRP A 333 17.39 13.01 1.70
CA TRP A 333 16.01 13.47 1.79
C TRP A 333 15.03 12.30 1.96
N LEU A 334 15.19 11.22 1.18
CA LEU A 334 14.38 10.00 1.30
C LEU A 334 14.55 9.33 2.66
N VAL A 335 15.78 9.25 3.19
CA VAL A 335 16.02 8.74 4.55
C VAL A 335 15.34 9.62 5.60
N GLY A 336 15.33 10.95 5.41
CA GLY A 336 14.59 11.87 6.28
C GLY A 336 13.08 11.62 6.24
N LYS A 337 12.51 11.36 5.05
CA LYS A 337 11.10 10.97 4.90
C LYS A 337 10.79 9.65 5.60
N GLY A 338 11.62 8.63 5.39
CA GLY A 338 11.44 7.33 6.06
C GLY A 338 11.44 7.45 7.59
N LYS A 339 12.29 8.31 8.18
CA LYS A 339 12.26 8.58 9.63
C LYS A 339 10.95 9.22 10.09
N ASN A 340 10.42 10.18 9.34
CA ASN A 340 9.15 10.80 9.67
C ASN A 340 7.99 9.80 9.54
N ASP A 341 8.06 8.90 8.56
CA ASP A 341 7.08 7.82 8.39
C ASP A 341 7.19 6.81 9.55
N ASP A 342 8.40 6.47 10.00
CA ASP A 342 8.62 5.64 11.20
C ASP A 342 8.06 6.28 12.47
N GLU A 343 8.22 7.61 12.64
CA GLU A 343 7.63 8.36 13.75
C GLU A 343 6.10 8.35 13.69
N LEU A 344 5.53 8.53 12.49
CA LEU A 344 4.09 8.42 12.28
C LEU A 344 3.58 7.02 12.62
N ILE A 345 4.24 5.96 12.12
CA ILE A 345 3.88 4.56 12.40
C ILE A 345 3.93 4.30 13.91
N LYS A 346 4.99 4.74 14.60
CA LYS A 346 5.09 4.61 16.07
C LYS A 346 3.91 5.28 16.77
N SER A 347 3.56 6.51 16.39
CA SER A 347 2.44 7.24 16.99
C SER A 347 1.10 6.53 16.78
N LEU A 348 0.89 5.93 15.59
CA LEU A 348 -0.32 5.17 15.27
C LEU A 348 -0.38 3.85 16.05
N VAL A 349 0.76 3.15 16.18
CA VAL A 349 0.85 1.91 16.97
C VAL A 349 0.59 2.18 18.45
N GLU A 350 1.14 3.26 19.01
CA GLU A 350 0.91 3.67 20.39
C GLU A 350 -0.57 3.99 20.64
N ARG A 351 -1.19 4.79 19.74
CA ARG A 351 -2.63 5.09 19.81
C ARG A 351 -3.49 3.83 19.70
N ASN A 352 -3.18 2.93 18.78
CA ASN A 352 -3.93 1.67 18.64
C ASN A 352 -3.78 0.78 19.89
N SER A 353 -2.60 0.73 20.48
CA SER A 353 -2.36 0.01 21.73
C SER A 353 -3.17 0.60 22.89
N GLN A 354 -3.24 1.94 22.97
CA GLN A 354 -4.08 2.62 23.96
C GLN A 354 -5.56 2.29 23.78
N MET A 355 -6.10 2.41 22.55
CA MET A 355 -7.50 2.08 22.28
C MET A 355 -7.82 0.61 22.57
N GLN A 356 -6.89 -0.31 22.28
CA GLN A 356 -7.05 -1.72 22.60
C GLN A 356 -7.09 -1.96 24.11
N SER A 357 -6.28 -1.23 24.89
CA SER A 357 -6.33 -1.27 26.36
C SER A 357 -7.66 -0.74 26.89
N GLU A 358 -8.11 0.42 26.40
CA GLU A 358 -9.39 1.01 26.80
C GLU A 358 -10.57 0.09 26.45
N ALA A 359 -10.55 -0.57 25.29
CA ALA A 359 -11.56 -1.55 24.90
C ALA A 359 -11.56 -2.78 25.83
N LYS A 360 -10.38 -3.27 26.24
CA LYS A 360 -10.26 -4.37 27.21
C LYS A 360 -10.82 -3.95 28.58
N ASP A 361 -10.53 -2.73 29.04
CA ASP A 361 -11.03 -2.21 30.31
C ASP A 361 -12.55 -2.04 30.30
N VAL A 362 -13.12 -1.54 29.21
CA VAL A 362 -14.57 -1.44 29.03
C VAL A 362 -15.21 -2.82 28.96
N GLY A 363 -14.59 -3.78 28.26
CA GLY A 363 -15.02 -5.17 28.23
C GLY A 363 -15.05 -5.81 29.62
N ALA A 364 -13.99 -5.61 30.41
CA ALA A 364 -13.94 -6.08 31.79
C ALA A 364 -15.07 -5.45 32.64
N LYS A 365 -15.26 -4.13 32.56
CA LYS A 365 -16.36 -3.45 33.28
C LYS A 365 -17.74 -3.98 32.86
N LEU A 366 -17.98 -4.23 31.58
CA LEU A 366 -19.23 -4.82 31.09
C LEU A 366 -19.46 -6.21 31.68
N THR A 367 -18.45 -7.08 31.67
CA THR A 367 -18.60 -8.43 32.27
C THR A 367 -18.92 -8.37 33.77
N THR A 368 -18.32 -7.44 34.51
CA THR A 368 -18.63 -7.26 35.94
C THR A 368 -20.05 -6.74 36.17
N LEU A 369 -20.51 -5.79 35.35
CA LEU A 369 -21.89 -5.27 35.42
C LEU A 369 -22.91 -6.34 35.05
N GLU A 370 -22.63 -7.14 34.03
CA GLU A 370 -23.47 -8.24 33.60
C GLU A 370 -23.59 -9.33 34.69
N ALA A 371 -22.48 -9.66 35.36
CA ALA A 371 -22.49 -10.57 36.50
C ALA A 371 -23.32 -10.02 37.68
N SER A 372 -23.17 -8.72 37.99
CA SER A 372 -23.97 -8.06 39.03
C SER A 372 -25.46 -8.00 38.70
N LEU A 373 -25.82 -7.76 37.43
CA LEU A 373 -27.20 -7.75 36.96
C LEU A 373 -27.81 -9.16 37.04
N ARG A 374 -27.06 -10.19 36.64
CA ARG A 374 -27.51 -11.59 36.81
C ARG A 374 -27.79 -11.91 38.27
N ALA A 375 -26.85 -11.61 39.18
CA ALA A 375 -27.04 -11.85 40.61
C ALA A 375 -28.28 -11.13 41.17
N LYS A 376 -28.55 -9.88 40.76
CA LYS A 376 -29.75 -9.14 41.17
C LYS A 376 -31.03 -9.71 40.57
N THR A 377 -30.96 -10.20 39.33
CA THR A 377 -32.10 -10.87 38.68
C THR A 377 -32.43 -12.16 39.42
N ASP A 378 -31.43 -12.98 39.74
CA ASP A 378 -31.60 -14.22 40.49
C ASP A 378 -32.21 -13.96 41.88
N GLU A 379 -31.72 -12.93 42.60
CA GLU A 379 -32.27 -12.48 43.88
C GLU A 379 -33.75 -12.10 43.78
N CYS A 380 -34.13 -11.30 42.77
CA CYS A 380 -35.51 -10.91 42.51
C CYS A 380 -36.40 -12.12 42.22
N THR A 381 -35.94 -13.05 41.38
CA THR A 381 -36.73 -14.25 41.07
C THR A 381 -36.94 -15.14 42.29
N SER A 382 -35.92 -15.28 43.15
CA SER A 382 -36.04 -16.01 44.42
C SER A 382 -37.07 -15.38 45.36
N LEU A 383 -37.04 -14.06 45.52
CA LEU A 383 -38.02 -13.34 46.34
C LEU A 383 -39.43 -13.42 45.76
N GLU A 384 -39.57 -13.39 44.43
CA GLU A 384 -40.86 -13.57 43.77
C GLU A 384 -41.42 -14.98 43.98
N MET A 385 -40.59 -16.03 43.90
CA MET A 385 -41.01 -17.40 44.22
C MET A 385 -41.44 -17.52 45.68
N GLN A 386 -40.71 -16.90 46.61
CA GLN A 386 -41.09 -16.90 48.03
C GLN A 386 -42.45 -16.22 48.26
N ARG A 387 -42.68 -15.05 47.65
CA ARG A 387 -43.97 -14.34 47.73
C ARG A 387 -45.10 -15.14 47.12
N LYS A 388 -44.88 -15.78 45.96
CA LYS A 388 -45.88 -16.68 45.34
C LYS A 388 -46.22 -17.85 46.26
N ALA A 389 -45.23 -18.48 46.89
CA ALA A 389 -45.46 -19.55 47.84
C ALA A 389 -46.25 -19.08 49.08
N GLU A 390 -45.98 -17.87 49.57
CA GLU A 390 -46.74 -17.25 50.67
C GLU A 390 -48.19 -16.95 50.28
N VAL A 391 -48.42 -16.42 49.07
CA VAL A 391 -49.77 -16.19 48.54
C VAL A 391 -50.56 -17.50 48.45
N VAL A 392 -49.95 -18.58 47.97
CA VAL A 392 -50.60 -19.90 47.91
C VAL A 392 -50.99 -20.38 49.32
N LYS A 393 -50.08 -20.26 50.30
CA LYS A 393 -50.39 -20.60 51.70
C LYS A 393 -51.56 -19.78 52.26
N LEU A 394 -51.60 -18.48 51.99
CA LEU A 394 -52.70 -17.61 52.44
C LEU A 394 -54.02 -17.98 51.76
N GLN A 395 -54.00 -18.33 50.47
CA GLN A 395 -55.18 -18.81 49.74
C GLN A 395 -55.71 -20.13 50.33
N GLU A 396 -54.84 -21.07 50.69
CA GLU A 396 -55.23 -22.32 51.37
C GLU A 396 -55.90 -22.03 52.73
N ILE A 397 -55.32 -21.13 53.53
CA ILE A 397 -55.91 -20.72 54.82
C ILE A 397 -57.28 -20.07 54.61
N ILE A 398 -57.42 -19.19 53.62
CA ILE A 398 -58.71 -18.54 53.30
C ILE A 398 -59.75 -19.61 52.92
N ALA A 399 -59.41 -20.55 52.05
CA ALA A 399 -60.31 -21.63 51.65
C ALA A 399 -60.74 -22.49 52.86
N GLU A 400 -59.81 -22.83 53.75
CA GLU A 400 -60.13 -23.56 54.99
C GLU A 400 -61.09 -22.77 55.90
N LYS A 401 -60.89 -21.45 56.02
CA LYS A 401 -61.79 -20.57 56.80
C LYS A 401 -63.17 -20.45 56.15
N GLU A 402 -63.25 -20.33 54.83
CA GLU A 402 -64.50 -20.30 54.09
C GLU A 402 -65.30 -21.59 54.25
N ASP A 403 -64.63 -22.75 54.21
CA ASP A 403 -65.30 -24.04 54.44
C ASP A 403 -65.81 -24.18 55.87
N LYS A 404 -65.05 -23.68 56.86
CA LYS A 404 -65.49 -23.59 58.25
C LYS A 404 -66.72 -22.70 58.41
N ILE A 405 -66.75 -21.55 57.72
CA ILE A 405 -67.90 -20.64 57.71
C ILE A 405 -69.12 -21.36 57.13
N LYS A 406 -69.00 -22.01 55.97
CA LYS A 406 -70.09 -22.79 55.37
C LYS A 406 -70.61 -23.91 56.29
N GLU A 407 -69.73 -24.58 57.01
CA GLU A 407 -70.12 -25.61 57.99
C GLU A 407 -70.92 -25.01 59.16
N LEU A 408 -70.46 -23.87 59.70
CA LEU A 408 -71.15 -23.13 60.76
C LEU A 408 -72.50 -22.57 60.28
N GLU A 409 -72.58 -22.05 59.06
CA GLU A 409 -73.82 -21.58 58.44
C GLU A 409 -74.84 -22.71 58.26
N LYS A 410 -74.41 -23.91 57.82
CA LYS A 410 -75.29 -25.10 57.76
C LYS A 410 -75.77 -25.53 59.14
N SER A 411 -74.91 -25.43 60.16
CA SER A 411 -75.26 -25.75 61.54
C SER A 411 -76.28 -24.75 62.12
N LEU A 412 -76.24 -23.49 61.67
CA LEU A 412 -77.20 -22.43 62.02
C LEU A 412 -78.50 -22.53 61.22
N SER A 413 -78.46 -22.99 59.96
CA SER A 413 -79.65 -23.12 59.10
C SER A 413 -80.43 -24.42 59.29
N ALA A 414 -79.97 -25.33 60.16
CA ALA A 414 -80.72 -26.53 60.51
C ALA A 414 -82.03 -26.15 61.25
N PRO A 415 -83.21 -26.62 60.81
CA PRO A 415 -84.48 -26.23 61.42
C PRO A 415 -84.58 -26.71 62.86
N ARG A 416 -84.61 -25.77 63.82
CA ARG A 416 -85.16 -26.02 65.16
C ARG A 416 -86.64 -26.37 64.98
N ARG A 417 -86.98 -27.66 65.12
CA ARG A 417 -88.36 -28.11 65.37
C ARG A 417 -88.55 -28.29 66.88
N ASP A 418 -89.42 -27.44 67.41
CA ASP A 418 -90.25 -27.45 68.62
C ASP A 418 -89.98 -28.47 69.73
N CYS A 419 -89.85 -27.98 70.97
CA CYS A 419 -90.79 -28.31 72.05
C CYS A 419 -90.67 -27.33 73.23
N GLU A 420 -91.84 -26.94 73.71
CA GLU A 420 -92.18 -25.97 74.74
C GLU A 420 -92.34 -26.68 76.11
N LYS A 421 -92.20 -25.91 77.21
CA LYS A 421 -92.73 -26.13 78.59
C LYS A 421 -91.97 -27.12 79.50
N ASP A 422 -91.41 -26.62 80.62
CA ASP A 422 -92.13 -26.49 81.89
C ASP A 422 -91.26 -25.95 83.05
N SER A 423 -91.81 -24.93 83.71
CA SER A 423 -91.96 -24.79 85.17
C SER A 423 -90.75 -24.91 86.15
N VAL A 424 -90.59 -23.84 86.95
CA VAL A 424 -90.63 -23.84 88.44
C VAL A 424 -89.33 -24.05 89.26
N ARG A 425 -89.09 -23.01 90.10
CA ARG A 425 -88.56 -22.98 91.48
C ARG A 425 -87.05 -23.13 91.78
N ARG A 426 -86.60 -22.04 92.41
CA ARG A 426 -85.99 -21.91 93.76
C ARG A 426 -84.60 -22.50 94.02
N GLU A 427 -83.82 -21.55 94.54
CA GLU A 427 -82.99 -21.62 95.75
C GLU A 427 -81.55 -22.13 95.62
N ASP A 428 -80.69 -21.18 95.99
CA ASP A 428 -79.69 -21.28 97.06
C ASP A 428 -78.21 -21.41 96.66
N LYS A 429 -77.49 -20.33 97.04
CA LYS A 429 -76.26 -20.30 97.87
C LYS A 429 -75.05 -21.10 97.34
N CYS A 430 -73.81 -20.63 97.39
CA CYS A 430 -73.18 -19.54 98.12
C CYS A 430 -71.69 -19.53 97.72
N ASN A 431 -71.05 -18.37 97.87
CA ASN A 431 -69.64 -18.17 98.26
C ASN A 431 -68.54 -18.55 97.23
N LEU A 432 -67.44 -17.83 97.07
CA LEU A 432 -66.81 -16.76 97.86
C LEU A 432 -66.43 -15.58 96.93
N ARG A 433 -66.64 -14.31 97.30
CA ARG A 433 -65.85 -13.50 98.26
C ARG A 433 -64.42 -13.32 97.73
N THR A 434 -63.91 -12.11 97.48
CA THR A 434 -63.72 -11.03 98.46
C THR A 434 -63.17 -9.83 97.65
N ARG A 435 -63.90 -8.71 97.55
CA ARG A 435 -63.77 -7.46 98.38
C ARG A 435 -62.44 -6.73 98.11
N ARG A 436 -62.38 -5.41 97.99
CA ARG A 436 -63.04 -4.26 98.67
C ARG A 436 -62.48 -3.01 97.94
N SER A 437 -63.01 -1.80 97.95
CA SER A 437 -64.10 -1.05 98.58
C SER A 437 -64.12 0.28 97.79
N GLY A 438 -65.26 0.88 97.42
CA GLY A 438 -65.97 1.89 98.22
C GLY A 438 -65.16 3.20 98.27
N SER A 439 -65.50 4.31 97.61
CA SER A 439 -66.74 5.07 97.38
C SER A 439 -66.54 6.48 97.96
N ASP A 440 -67.19 7.43 97.28
CA ASP A 440 -67.68 8.72 97.77
C ASP A 440 -66.86 10.02 97.55
N ASP A 441 -67.52 10.88 96.76
CA ASP A 441 -67.70 12.32 96.87
C ASP A 441 -66.63 13.35 96.46
N ASP A 442 -67.04 14.08 95.42
CA ASP A 442 -67.04 15.53 95.24
C ASP A 442 -65.74 16.33 94.96
N ARG A 443 -65.93 17.21 93.96
CA ARG A 443 -65.23 18.46 93.59
C ARG A 443 -64.04 18.41 92.61
N VAL A 444 -64.35 18.93 91.41
CA VAL A 444 -63.64 19.98 90.66
C VAL A 444 -62.11 19.89 90.61
N HIS A 445 -61.57 19.34 89.52
CA HIS A 445 -60.41 19.86 88.77
C HIS A 445 -60.20 19.06 87.47
N THR A 446 -59.93 19.76 86.36
CA THR A 446 -59.17 19.27 85.17
C THR A 446 -57.86 18.58 85.62
N PRO A 447 -57.11 17.75 84.85
CA PRO A 447 -57.17 17.38 83.43
C PRO A 447 -56.95 15.84 83.21
N ASP A 448 -56.69 15.43 81.97
CA ASP A 448 -55.57 14.54 81.57
C ASP A 448 -55.93 13.34 80.66
N SER A 449 -55.32 13.39 79.47
CA SER A 449 -55.48 12.48 78.34
C SER A 449 -54.29 11.53 78.36
N SER A 450 -54.51 10.29 78.77
CA SER A 450 -53.53 9.20 78.70
C SER A 450 -54.27 7.93 78.28
N GLY A 451 -53.79 7.07 77.39
CA GLY A 451 -52.52 7.04 76.68
C GLY A 451 -52.54 5.75 75.87
N ASP A 452 -52.92 5.86 74.60
CA ASP A 452 -52.89 4.80 73.61
C ASP A 452 -51.43 4.53 73.20
N LYS A 453 -50.70 3.78 74.03
CA LYS A 453 -49.27 3.49 73.83
C LYS A 453 -48.98 2.35 72.86
N GLY A 454 -49.99 1.85 72.13
CA GLY A 454 -49.83 0.78 71.13
C GLY A 454 -49.36 1.28 69.76
N ASN A 455 -49.75 2.50 69.38
CA ASN A 455 -49.53 3.02 68.02
C ASN A 455 -48.26 3.88 67.85
N GLU A 456 -47.68 4.34 68.96
CA GLU A 456 -46.50 5.23 68.93
C GLU A 456 -45.23 4.50 68.46
N GLY A 457 -45.11 3.21 68.79
CA GLY A 457 -43.96 2.37 68.41
C GLY A 457 -43.92 2.01 66.92
N ASP A 458 -45.07 1.84 66.28
CA ASP A 458 -45.14 1.54 64.84
C ASP A 458 -45.03 2.80 63.99
N LEU A 459 -45.56 3.94 64.45
CA LEU A 459 -45.29 5.23 63.82
C LEU A 459 -43.80 5.57 63.85
N ALA A 460 -43.11 5.32 64.97
CA ALA A 460 -41.67 5.58 65.09
C ALA A 460 -40.83 4.73 64.13
N LYS A 461 -41.18 3.46 63.92
CA LYS A 461 -40.51 2.59 62.93
C LYS A 461 -40.77 3.07 61.51
N GLN A 462 -42.01 3.46 61.20
CA GLN A 462 -42.37 3.94 59.86
C GLN A 462 -41.68 5.27 59.53
N LEU A 463 -41.58 6.18 60.51
CA LEU A 463 -40.79 7.41 60.39
C LEU A 463 -39.29 7.13 60.19
N SER A 464 -38.74 6.11 60.85
CA SER A 464 -37.35 5.69 60.65
C SER A 464 -37.09 5.19 59.23
N ILE A 465 -38.01 4.38 58.67
CA ILE A 465 -37.89 3.87 57.29
C ILE A 465 -37.94 5.02 56.28
N ILE A 466 -38.92 5.92 56.43
CA ILE A 466 -39.06 7.10 55.55
C ILE A 466 -37.82 8.00 55.64
N THR A 467 -37.22 8.13 56.82
CA THR A 467 -35.99 8.92 57.01
C THR A 467 -34.80 8.30 56.26
N ILE A 468 -34.64 6.98 56.32
CA ILE A 468 -33.59 6.26 55.58
C ILE A 468 -33.79 6.40 54.07
N GLU A 469 -35.02 6.24 53.59
CA GLU A 469 -35.35 6.40 52.17
C GLU A 469 -35.10 7.82 51.69
N ARG A 470 -35.53 8.83 52.46
CA ARG A 470 -35.26 10.25 52.18
C ARG A 470 -33.76 10.53 52.07
N ASP A 471 -32.96 9.98 52.99
CA ASP A 471 -31.51 10.20 53.00
C ASP A 471 -30.82 9.44 51.86
N GLY A 472 -31.33 8.26 51.48
CA GLY A 472 -30.92 7.53 50.28
C GLY A 472 -31.19 8.33 49.00
N LEU A 473 -32.39 8.89 48.86
CA LEU A 473 -32.76 9.75 47.73
C LEU A 473 -31.91 11.03 47.69
N ARG A 474 -31.63 11.65 48.84
CA ARG A 474 -30.72 12.81 48.90
C ARG A 474 -29.32 12.46 48.40
N LYS A 475 -28.76 11.32 48.82
CA LYS A 475 -27.43 10.86 48.34
C LYS A 475 -27.44 10.59 46.83
N LEU A 476 -28.52 10.02 46.30
CA LEU A 476 -28.68 9.79 44.87
C LEU A 476 -28.72 11.12 44.10
N ILE A 477 -29.48 12.11 44.58
CA ILE A 477 -29.54 13.45 43.98
C ILE A 477 -28.14 14.09 43.96
N HIS A 478 -27.42 14.09 45.07
CA HIS A 478 -26.05 14.63 45.11
C HIS A 478 -25.12 13.89 44.13
N SER A 479 -25.22 12.56 44.02
CA SER A 479 -24.44 11.80 43.05
C SER A 479 -24.80 12.13 41.59
N MET A 480 -26.07 12.47 41.32
CA MET A 480 -26.52 12.89 40.00
C MET A 480 -26.05 14.32 39.67
N GLU A 481 -26.12 15.23 40.64
CA GLU A 481 -25.61 16.60 40.53
C GLU A 481 -24.09 16.61 40.28
N ASP A 482 -23.31 15.81 41.03
CA ASP A 482 -21.88 15.63 40.80
C ASP A 482 -21.58 15.10 39.38
N ARG A 483 -22.40 14.17 38.89
CA ARG A 483 -22.25 13.64 37.53
C ARG A 483 -22.60 14.69 36.48
N GLN A 484 -23.64 15.48 36.70
CA GLN A 484 -24.00 16.59 35.82
C GLN A 484 -22.88 17.64 35.77
N GLN A 485 -22.30 17.99 36.93
CA GLN A 485 -21.19 18.94 37.00
C GLN A 485 -19.96 18.43 36.22
N LYS A 486 -19.58 17.16 36.39
CA LYS A 486 -18.48 16.55 35.62
C LYS A 486 -18.71 16.58 34.11
N LEU A 487 -19.97 16.38 33.67
CA LEU A 487 -20.33 16.46 32.26
C LEU A 487 -20.27 17.90 31.73
N LEU A 488 -20.68 18.88 32.52
CA LEU A 488 -20.56 20.30 32.18
C LEU A 488 -19.09 20.71 32.02
N ASP A 489 -18.22 20.33 32.97
CA ASP A 489 -16.78 20.63 32.91
C ASP A 489 -16.12 19.98 31.68
N ALA A 490 -16.50 18.73 31.36
CA ALA A 490 -16.01 18.04 30.17
C ALA A 490 -16.45 18.74 28.87
N ASN A 491 -17.70 19.20 28.80
CA ASN A 491 -18.20 19.97 27.65
C ASN A 491 -17.47 21.31 27.49
N GLN A 492 -17.24 22.05 28.57
CA GLN A 492 -16.47 23.30 28.52
C GLN A 492 -15.05 23.06 28.02
N LYS A 493 -14.40 21.97 28.45
CA LYS A 493 -13.07 21.60 27.97
C LYS A 493 -13.07 21.26 26.49
N LEU A 494 -14.07 20.51 26.00
CA LEU A 494 -14.22 20.22 24.57
C LEU A 494 -14.44 21.50 23.76
N GLU A 495 -15.25 22.43 24.26
CA GLU A 495 -15.50 23.71 23.59
C GLU A 495 -14.22 24.54 23.46
N LEU A 496 -13.42 24.65 24.52
CA LEU A 496 -12.10 25.30 24.49
C LEU A 496 -11.14 24.63 23.49
N THR A 497 -11.23 23.31 23.35
CA THR A 497 -10.39 22.57 22.39
C THR A 497 -10.83 22.88 20.95
N CYS A 498 -12.14 22.90 20.71
CA CYS A 498 -12.74 23.25 19.41
C CYS A 498 -12.42 24.70 19.00
N THR A 499 -12.50 25.66 19.92
CA THR A 499 -12.13 27.05 19.63
C THR A 499 -10.64 27.17 19.31
N THR A 500 -9.77 26.48 20.07
CA THR A 500 -8.33 26.44 19.80
C THR A 500 -8.02 25.87 18.41
N MET A 501 -8.67 24.77 18.01
CA MET A 501 -8.50 24.18 16.69
C MET A 501 -9.02 25.12 15.58
N ARG A 502 -10.13 25.82 15.81
CA ARG A 502 -10.67 26.81 14.88
C ARG A 502 -9.71 27.99 14.68
N HIS A 503 -9.06 28.47 15.76
CA HIS A 503 -8.02 29.51 15.66
C HIS A 503 -6.80 29.01 14.89
N LYS A 504 -6.30 27.80 15.18
CA LYS A 504 -5.17 27.21 14.44
C LYS A 504 -5.45 27.04 12.94
N LEU A 505 -6.69 26.73 12.57
CA LEU A 505 -7.13 26.66 11.17
C LEU A 505 -7.31 28.03 10.52
N GLY A 506 -7.76 29.04 11.29
CA GLY A 506 -7.83 30.43 10.83
C GLY A 506 -6.46 31.05 10.57
N ASP A 507 -5.48 30.77 11.44
CA ASP A 507 -4.11 31.29 11.32
C ASP A 507 -3.32 30.59 10.21
N ALA A 508 -3.65 29.34 9.87
CA ALA A 508 -3.04 28.62 8.75
C ALA A 508 -3.54 29.08 7.36
N ALA A 509 -4.60 29.88 7.29
CA ALA A 509 -5.17 30.40 6.04
C ALA A 509 -4.54 31.73 5.55
N GLN A 510 -3.56 32.28 6.27
CA GLN A 510 -2.76 33.45 5.86
C GLN A 510 -1.30 33.23 6.29
N PRO A 511 -0.39 32.80 5.38
CA PRO A 511 0.39 33.80 4.66
C PRO A 511 0.93 33.27 3.29
N PHE A 512 0.21 33.45 2.18
CA PHE A 512 0.79 33.26 0.84
C PHE A 512 0.18 34.22 -0.19
N THR A 513 0.25 35.52 0.07
CA THR A 513 -0.01 36.57 -0.94
C THR A 513 1.06 37.65 -0.90
N LYS A 514 2.33 37.27 -1.07
CA LYS A 514 3.39 38.21 -1.46
C LYS A 514 4.27 37.60 -2.53
N THR A 515 3.89 37.80 -3.80
CA THR A 515 4.80 37.75 -4.94
C THR A 515 5.00 39.16 -5.52
N PRO A 516 6.18 39.46 -6.08
CA PRO A 516 6.63 40.83 -6.31
C PRO A 516 5.98 41.42 -7.57
N ARG A 517 5.50 42.65 -7.40
CA ARG A 517 4.93 43.51 -8.45
C ARG A 517 6.07 43.98 -9.36
N MET A 518 6.13 43.46 -10.58
CA MET A 518 6.88 44.08 -11.68
C MET A 518 5.91 44.95 -12.49
N CYS A 519 6.29 46.22 -12.63
CA CYS A 519 5.59 47.23 -13.41
C CYS A 519 5.54 46.84 -14.90
N ASN A 520 4.41 47.07 -15.55
CA ASN A 520 4.44 47.58 -16.92
C ASN A 520 3.15 48.35 -17.25
N ASN A 521 3.38 49.57 -17.72
CA ASN A 521 2.38 50.50 -18.23
C ASN A 521 1.94 50.08 -19.63
N HIS A 522 0.64 50.09 -19.92
CA HIS A 522 0.12 50.61 -21.18
C HIS A 522 -1.36 51.04 -21.02
N ALA A 523 -1.64 52.21 -21.61
CA ALA A 523 -2.86 52.99 -21.53
C ALA A 523 -3.98 52.43 -22.44
N PRO A 524 -5.23 52.93 -22.33
CA PRO A 524 -6.43 52.21 -22.73
C PRO A 524 -6.91 52.55 -24.15
N SER A 525 -7.51 51.58 -24.84
CA SER A 525 -8.35 51.82 -26.01
C SER A 525 -9.78 51.39 -25.70
N LYS A 526 -10.70 52.34 -25.86
CA LYS A 526 -12.15 52.18 -25.82
C LYS A 526 -12.61 51.31 -26.99
N ALA A 527 -13.47 50.34 -26.72
CA ALA A 527 -14.47 49.87 -27.68
C ALA A 527 -15.68 49.32 -26.92
N THR A 528 -16.81 49.95 -27.21
CA THR A 528 -18.17 49.63 -26.81
C THR A 528 -18.63 48.30 -27.39
N GLY A 529 -19.22 47.46 -26.56
CA GLY A 529 -19.92 46.24 -26.96
C GLY A 529 -20.55 45.61 -25.73
N ALA A 530 -21.84 45.87 -25.53
CA ALA A 530 -22.62 45.34 -24.43
C ALA A 530 -22.89 43.85 -24.66
N GLU A 531 -22.23 43.00 -23.87
CA GLU A 531 -22.72 41.67 -23.55
C GLU A 531 -22.42 41.43 -22.07
N GLN A 532 -23.48 41.26 -21.28
CA GLN A 532 -23.43 40.97 -19.86
C GLN A 532 -22.86 39.56 -19.64
N ILE A 533 -21.54 39.43 -19.70
CA ILE A 533 -20.86 38.30 -19.06
C ILE A 533 -20.84 38.65 -17.57
N LYS A 534 -21.76 38.04 -16.81
CA LYS A 534 -21.63 37.94 -15.35
C LYS A 534 -20.18 37.54 -15.08
N GLN A 535 -19.44 38.41 -14.39
CA GLN A 535 -18.16 38.04 -13.80
C GLN A 535 -18.46 36.93 -12.78
N GLU A 536 -18.43 35.68 -13.24
CA GLU A 536 -18.36 34.53 -12.37
C GLU A 536 -17.10 34.69 -11.55
N ASN A 537 -17.28 34.72 -10.23
CA ASN A 537 -16.20 34.87 -9.28
C ASN A 537 -15.17 33.75 -9.58
N PRO A 538 -13.92 34.06 -10.00
CA PRO A 538 -12.93 33.06 -10.39
C PRO A 538 -12.48 32.15 -9.22
N GLN A 539 -13.05 32.37 -8.03
CA GLN A 539 -12.87 31.57 -6.84
C GLN A 539 -14.00 30.56 -6.58
N SER A 540 -15.06 30.50 -7.41
CA SER A 540 -16.08 29.48 -7.25
C SER A 540 -15.51 28.11 -7.65
N VAL A 541 -15.73 27.11 -6.79
CA VAL A 541 -15.36 25.71 -7.06
C VAL A 541 -16.03 25.20 -8.34
N GLU A 542 -17.20 25.77 -8.69
CA GLU A 542 -17.89 25.56 -9.97
C GLU A 542 -17.01 25.87 -11.18
N PHE A 543 -16.39 27.05 -11.19
CA PHE A 543 -15.58 27.49 -12.32
C PHE A 543 -14.34 26.60 -12.47
N LEU A 544 -13.73 26.16 -11.37
CA LEU A 544 -12.55 25.28 -11.38
C LEU A 544 -12.84 23.89 -11.98
N CYS A 545 -14.08 23.41 -11.87
CA CYS A 545 -14.52 22.14 -12.46
C CYS A 545 -14.91 22.27 -13.95
N THR A 546 -14.98 23.48 -14.51
CA THR A 546 -15.34 23.65 -15.92
C THR A 546 -14.21 23.27 -16.87
N LYS A 547 -14.59 22.77 -18.06
CA LYS A 547 -13.66 22.49 -19.15
C LYS A 547 -12.98 23.76 -19.67
N ASP A 548 -13.67 24.90 -19.58
CA ASP A 548 -13.17 26.19 -20.04
C ASP A 548 -11.99 26.68 -19.20
N PHE A 549 -12.03 26.45 -17.89
CA PHE A 549 -10.89 26.74 -17.01
C PHE A 549 -9.65 25.93 -17.40
N LEU A 550 -9.82 24.62 -17.67
CA LEU A 550 -8.75 23.73 -18.10
C LEU A 550 -8.14 24.19 -19.43
N GLN A 551 -9.00 24.47 -20.41
CA GLN A 551 -8.57 24.90 -21.75
C GLN A 551 -7.86 26.26 -21.70
N LYS A 552 -8.34 27.21 -20.90
CA LYS A 552 -7.74 28.53 -20.73
C LYS A 552 -6.39 28.46 -19.99
N THR A 553 -6.30 27.61 -18.98
CA THR A 553 -5.05 27.43 -18.21
C THR A 553 -3.96 26.78 -19.05
N ILE A 554 -4.29 25.73 -19.81
CA ILE A 554 -3.33 25.04 -20.69
C ILE A 554 -2.87 25.95 -21.82
N SER A 555 -3.79 26.69 -22.44
CA SER A 555 -3.46 27.62 -23.54
C SER A 555 -2.55 28.76 -23.08
N ASN A 556 -2.70 29.24 -21.84
CA ASN A 556 -1.89 30.32 -21.27
C ASN A 556 -0.51 29.84 -20.78
N ALA A 557 -0.32 28.54 -20.53
CA ALA A 557 0.89 28.02 -19.90
C ALA A 557 2.07 27.81 -20.88
N GLY A 558 1.86 27.97 -22.20
CA GLY A 558 2.94 27.87 -23.20
C GLY A 558 3.66 26.51 -23.22
N LEU A 559 2.97 25.44 -22.82
CA LEU A 559 3.55 24.10 -22.70
C LEU A 559 3.77 23.43 -24.06
N THR A 560 4.81 22.59 -24.16
CA THR A 560 5.00 21.69 -25.31
C THR A 560 3.82 20.70 -25.41
N ALA A 561 3.54 20.15 -26.60
CA ALA A 561 2.39 19.26 -26.82
C ALA A 561 2.36 18.06 -25.84
N SER A 562 3.52 17.42 -25.59
CA SER A 562 3.62 16.31 -24.64
C SER A 562 3.34 16.76 -23.19
N ALA A 563 3.96 17.86 -22.73
CA ALA A 563 3.69 18.41 -21.40
C ALA A 563 2.24 18.88 -21.23
N SER A 564 1.65 19.46 -22.27
CA SER A 564 0.24 19.88 -22.32
C SER A 564 -0.70 18.69 -22.13
N THR A 565 -0.46 17.55 -22.81
CA THR A 565 -1.29 16.35 -22.63
C THR A 565 -1.19 15.76 -21.22
N LEU A 566 0.02 15.73 -20.64
CA LEU A 566 0.23 15.21 -19.29
C LEU A 566 -0.43 16.10 -18.24
N VAL A 567 -0.23 17.42 -18.33
CA VAL A 567 -0.85 18.40 -17.41
C VAL A 567 -2.36 18.39 -17.57
N SER A 568 -2.89 18.30 -18.80
CA SER A 568 -4.32 18.16 -19.06
C SER A 568 -4.91 16.94 -18.35
N LYS A 569 -4.27 15.77 -18.48
CA LYS A 569 -4.72 14.54 -17.81
C LYS A 569 -4.71 14.66 -16.28
N ARG A 570 -3.68 15.29 -15.71
CA ARG A 570 -3.59 15.52 -14.25
C ARG A 570 -4.64 16.52 -13.77
N MET A 571 -4.85 17.62 -14.49
CA MET A 571 -5.88 18.58 -14.17
C MET A 571 -7.28 17.98 -14.27
N GLN A 572 -7.56 17.12 -15.27
CA GLN A 572 -8.81 16.38 -15.38
C GLN A 572 -9.03 15.43 -14.19
N GLN A 573 -7.99 14.70 -13.76
CA GLN A 573 -8.06 13.86 -12.55
C GLN A 573 -8.41 14.68 -11.31
N LEU A 574 -7.78 15.86 -11.15
CA LEU A 574 -8.09 16.78 -10.05
C LEU A 574 -9.50 17.34 -10.16
N GLN A 575 -9.99 17.67 -11.36
CA GLN A 575 -11.37 18.12 -11.58
C GLN A 575 -12.38 17.04 -11.22
N SER A 576 -12.14 15.77 -11.58
CA SER A 576 -13.00 14.65 -11.19
C SER A 576 -12.99 14.39 -9.68
N ALA A 577 -11.84 14.50 -9.03
CA ALA A 577 -11.75 14.38 -7.57
C ALA A 577 -12.46 15.54 -6.86
N LEU A 578 -12.30 16.76 -7.38
CA LEU A 578 -12.94 17.96 -6.84
C LEU A 578 -14.46 17.92 -7.02
N SER A 579 -14.96 17.45 -8.16
CA SER A 579 -16.40 17.25 -8.37
C SER A 579 -16.97 16.19 -7.44
N ALA A 580 -16.27 15.05 -7.26
CA ALA A 580 -16.72 14.00 -6.33
C ALA A 580 -16.77 14.49 -4.88
N SER A 581 -15.75 15.22 -4.42
CA SER A 581 -15.72 15.81 -3.07
C SER A 581 -16.83 16.85 -2.90
N ARG A 582 -17.12 17.65 -3.92
CA ARG A 582 -18.24 18.58 -3.91
C ARG A 582 -19.58 17.86 -3.80
N ASP A 583 -19.81 16.82 -4.60
CA ASP A 583 -21.06 16.05 -4.57
C ASP A 583 -21.28 15.41 -3.20
N GLU A 584 -20.20 14.95 -2.56
CA GLU A 584 -20.22 14.44 -1.17
C GLU A 584 -20.59 15.54 -0.16
N VAL A 585 -19.99 16.73 -0.26
CA VAL A 585 -20.34 17.88 0.59
C VAL A 585 -21.81 18.26 0.42
N GLN A 586 -22.30 18.33 -0.81
CA GLN A 586 -23.71 18.64 -1.09
C GLN A 586 -24.65 17.54 -0.54
N ALA A 587 -24.25 16.28 -0.62
CA ALA A 587 -24.98 15.17 -0.01
C ALA A 587 -25.02 15.29 1.53
N LEU A 588 -23.90 15.64 2.16
CA LEU A 588 -23.81 15.86 3.61
C LEU A 588 -24.61 17.08 4.06
N GLU A 589 -24.60 18.17 3.30
CA GLU A 589 -25.45 19.34 3.54
C GLU A 589 -26.93 18.96 3.51
N SER A 590 -27.37 18.20 2.50
CA SER A 590 -28.76 17.74 2.40
C SER A 590 -29.17 16.85 3.57
N LYS A 591 -28.28 15.98 4.06
CA LYS A 591 -28.50 15.14 5.25
C LYS A 591 -28.57 15.99 6.52
N THR A 592 -27.67 16.95 6.66
CA THR A 592 -27.64 17.87 7.82
C THR A 592 -28.91 18.71 7.86
N GLN A 593 -29.39 19.17 6.70
CA GLN A 593 -30.64 19.91 6.59
C GLN A 593 -31.85 19.04 7.00
N LYS A 594 -31.90 17.77 6.59
CA LYS A 594 -32.94 16.82 7.04
C LYS A 594 -32.92 16.57 8.55
N ILE A 595 -31.73 16.46 9.15
CA ILE A 595 -31.59 16.32 10.61
C ILE A 595 -32.07 17.60 11.31
N ALA A 596 -31.75 18.77 10.76
CA ALA A 596 -32.19 20.04 11.31
C ALA A 596 -33.73 20.20 11.24
N THR A 597 -34.37 19.76 10.16
CA THR A 597 -35.84 19.76 10.07
C THR A 597 -36.47 18.77 11.05
N ALA A 598 -35.94 17.54 11.16
CA ALA A 598 -36.42 16.55 12.12
C ALA A 598 -36.32 17.05 13.57
N ARG A 599 -35.19 17.66 13.96
CA ARG A 599 -35.04 18.27 15.29
C ARG A 599 -36.02 19.41 15.54
N LYS A 600 -36.37 20.18 14.51
CA LYS A 600 -37.36 21.25 14.61
C LYS A 600 -38.77 20.68 14.81
N GLU A 601 -39.09 19.58 14.15
CA GLU A 601 -40.34 18.83 14.34
C GLU A 601 -40.41 18.25 15.77
N ASP A 602 -39.35 17.57 16.23
CA ASP A 602 -39.25 17.05 17.60
C ASP A 602 -39.44 18.16 18.64
N PHE A 603 -38.80 19.31 18.45
CA PHE A 603 -38.96 20.47 19.33
C PHE A 603 -40.40 20.99 19.33
N THR A 604 -41.07 20.98 18.17
CA THR A 604 -42.47 21.41 18.05
C THR A 604 -43.40 20.43 18.79
N ILE A 605 -43.15 19.13 18.67
CA ILE A 605 -43.90 18.09 19.39
C ILE A 605 -43.69 18.23 20.92
N LEU A 606 -42.45 18.39 21.37
CA LEU A 606 -42.15 18.59 22.79
C LEU A 606 -42.80 19.87 23.33
N ALA A 607 -42.78 20.96 22.58
CA ALA A 607 -43.45 22.20 22.96
C ALA A 607 -44.97 22.01 23.09
N GLN A 608 -45.59 21.22 22.21
CA GLN A 608 -47.01 20.88 22.29
C GLN A 608 -47.32 20.03 23.52
N ILE A 609 -46.52 18.99 23.81
CA ILE A 609 -46.70 18.14 25.00
C ILE A 609 -46.60 18.98 26.29
N VAL A 610 -45.61 19.89 26.37
CA VAL A 610 -45.45 20.78 27.53
C VAL A 610 -46.67 21.71 27.68
N LYS A 611 -47.23 22.17 26.57
CA LYS A 611 -48.46 22.98 26.57
C LYS A 611 -49.66 22.16 27.05
N ASP A 612 -49.85 20.95 26.53
CA ASP A 612 -50.96 20.06 26.90
C ASP A 612 -50.91 19.69 28.40
N ILE A 613 -49.71 19.41 28.94
CA ILE A 613 -49.52 19.17 30.37
C ILE A 613 -49.91 20.42 31.19
N ARG A 614 -49.50 21.61 30.75
CA ARG A 614 -49.84 22.86 31.44
C ARG A 614 -51.35 23.13 31.43
N ASP A 615 -51.99 22.93 30.29
CA ASP A 615 -53.43 23.14 30.13
C ASP A 615 -54.23 22.10 30.95
N SER A 616 -53.75 20.86 31.07
CA SER A 616 -54.35 19.83 31.94
C SER A 616 -54.26 20.22 33.42
N VAL A 617 -53.09 20.69 33.88
CA VAL A 617 -52.90 21.12 35.27
C VAL A 617 -53.76 22.36 35.60
N ALA A 618 -53.96 23.25 34.64
CA ALA A 618 -54.79 24.45 34.82
C ALA A 618 -56.30 24.16 34.87
N ASN A 619 -56.76 23.03 34.33
CA ASN A 619 -58.18 22.64 34.32
C ASN A 619 -58.60 21.78 35.52
N GLU A 620 -57.63 21.20 36.25
CA GLU A 620 -57.89 20.35 37.44
C GLU A 620 -57.81 21.12 38.78
N GLY A 621 -57.40 22.40 38.77
CA GLY A 621 -57.38 23.30 39.93
C GLY A 621 -58.36 24.44 39.77
#